data_AF-A0A849YXA7-F1
#
_entry.id   AF-A0A849YXA7-F1
#
_cell.length_a   1.000
_cell.length_b   1.000
_cell.length_c   1.000
_cell.angle_alpha   90.00
_cell.angle_beta   90.00
_cell.angle_gamma   90.00
#
_symmetry.space_group_name_H-M   'P 1'
#
loop_
_entity.id
_entity.type
_entity.pdbx_description
1 polymer ?
#
loop_
_entity_poly.entity_id
_entity_poly.type
_entity_poly.pdbx_seq_one_letter_code
_entity_poly.pdbx_strand_id
1 'polypeptide(L)' 'MAKINGAHAIIYTTDAEADRGFFRDVIGAPVVDVGDGWLIFGLPPAEVAFHPGSKNDAHELYLMCDDI' A
#
# COMPACT_ATOMS: atom_id res chain seq x y z
N MET A 1 -15.42 1.86 -21.79
CA MET A 1 -15.99 1.93 -20.43
C MET A 1 -14.82 1.78 -19.48
N ALA A 2 -14.57 2.79 -18.64
CA ALA A 2 -13.60 2.72 -17.56
C ALA A 2 -13.94 1.54 -16.64
N LYS A 3 -13.06 0.54 -16.55
CA LYS A 3 -13.22 -0.63 -15.69
C LYS A 3 -12.24 -0.49 -14.53
N ILE A 4 -12.75 -0.49 -13.30
CA ILE A 4 -11.91 -0.60 -12.11
C ILE A 4 -11.13 -1.90 -12.22
N ASN A 5 -9.79 -1.79 -12.25
CA ASN A 5 -8.89 -2.91 -12.47
C ASN A 5 -8.00 -3.21 -11.26
N GLY A 6 -8.01 -2.35 -10.25
CA GLY A 6 -7.20 -2.48 -9.04
C GLY A 6 -7.59 -1.48 -7.96
N ALA A 7 -6.83 -1.48 -6.88
CA ALA A 7 -6.94 -0.51 -5.80
C ALA A 7 -5.57 -0.18 -5.21
N HIS A 8 -5.36 1.08 -4.87
CA HIS A 8 -4.28 1.52 -4.00
C HIS A 8 -4.86 1.77 -2.61
N ALA A 9 -4.39 1.00 -1.63
CA ALA A 9 -4.80 1.15 -0.24
C ALA A 9 -3.66 1.77 0.59
N ILE A 10 -4.00 2.71 1.46
CA ILE A 10 -3.08 3.23 2.47
C ILE A 10 -3.59 2.78 3.84
N ILE A 11 -2.73 2.09 4.58
CA ILE A 11 -3.01 1.66 5.94
C ILE A 11 -2.21 2.56 6.90
N TYR A 12 -2.90 3.28 7.77
CA TYR A 12 -2.24 3.99 8.87
C TYR A 12 -2.00 3.02 10.02
N THR A 13 -0.75 2.96 10.46
CA THR A 13 -0.28 2.01 11.47
C THR A 13 0.63 2.67 12.48
N THR A 14 0.56 2.22 13.73
CA THR A 14 1.46 2.65 14.80
C THR A 14 2.89 2.12 14.63
N ASP A 15 3.12 1.13 13.76
CA ASP A 15 4.44 0.54 13.50
C ASP A 15 4.64 0.27 12.00
N ALA A 16 4.84 1.35 11.25
CA ALA A 16 5.01 1.28 9.80
C ALA A 16 6.22 0.44 9.38
N GLU A 17 7.32 0.48 10.14
CA GLU A 17 8.52 -0.29 9.81
C GLU A 17 8.29 -1.80 9.98
N ALA A 18 7.58 -2.22 11.03
CA ALA A 18 7.23 -3.62 11.20
C ALA A 18 6.31 -4.13 10.07
N ASP A 19 5.28 -3.36 9.69
CA ASP A 19 4.35 -3.77 8.63
C ASP A 19 5.01 -3.81 7.25
N ARG A 20 5.84 -2.80 6.94
CA ARG A 20 6.69 -2.79 5.74
C ARG A 20 7.63 -3.99 5.72
N GLY A 21 8.26 -4.30 6.85
CA GLY A 21 9.13 -5.45 7.01
C GLY A 21 8.39 -6.77 6.82
N PHE A 22 7.17 -6.89 7.33
CA PHE A 22 6.34 -8.07 7.12
C PHE A 22 6.03 -8.28 5.62
N PHE A 23 5.60 -7.24 4.91
CA PHE A 23 5.31 -7.34 3.48
C PHE A 23 6.56 -7.62 2.63
N ARG A 24 7.69 -7.01 2.98
CA ARG A 24 8.96 -7.21 2.29
C ARG A 24 9.56 -8.61 2.55
N ASP A 25 9.71 -8.97 3.82
CA ASP A 25 10.56 -10.08 4.24
C ASP A 25 9.79 -11.40 4.44
N VAL A 26 8.50 -11.30 4.83
CA VAL A 26 7.66 -12.48 5.10
C VAL A 26 6.77 -12.81 3.90
N ILE A 27 6.05 -11.82 3.39
CA ILE A 27 5.20 -12.01 2.21
C ILE A 27 6.03 -12.06 0.92
N GLY A 28 7.17 -11.36 0.89
CA GLY A 28 8.00 -11.26 -0.32
C GLY A 28 7.32 -10.45 -1.42
N ALA A 29 6.50 -9.47 -1.04
CA ALA A 29 5.78 -8.62 -2.00
C ALA A 29 6.78 -7.75 -2.78
N PRO A 30 6.60 -7.56 -4.11
CA PRO A 30 7.36 -6.58 -4.88
C PRO A 30 7.19 -5.20 -4.25
N VAL A 31 8.26 -4.41 -4.19
CA VAL A 31 8.24 -3.10 -3.53
C VAL A 31 8.95 -2.04 -4.36
N VAL A 32 8.38 -0.84 -4.40
CA VAL A 32 9.01 0.37 -4.95
C VAL A 32 9.11 1.41 -3.85
N ASP A 33 10.29 2.02 -3.70
CA ASP A 33 10.49 3.20 -2.87
C ASP A 33 10.27 4.45 -3.74
N VAL A 34 9.26 5.26 -3.40
CA VAL A 34 8.94 6.50 -4.12
C VAL A 34 9.65 7.73 -3.54
N GLY A 35 10.61 7.52 -2.64
CA GLY A 35 11.43 8.53 -1.99
C GLY A 35 11.23 8.52 -0.47
N ASP A 36 12.29 8.87 0.28
CA ASP A 36 12.25 9.06 1.74
C ASP A 36 11.67 7.87 2.55
N GLY A 37 11.74 6.65 2.01
CA GLY A 37 11.19 5.45 2.68
C GLY A 37 9.68 5.30 2.54
N TRP A 38 9.05 5.98 1.59
CA TRP A 38 7.65 5.76 1.22
C TRP A 38 7.58 4.56 0.28
N LEU A 39 7.26 3.41 0.87
CA LEU A 39 7.22 2.13 0.15
C LEU A 39 5.80 1.80 -0.33
N ILE A 40 5.69 1.34 -1.58
CA ILE A 40 4.48 0.78 -2.16
C ILE A 40 4.73 -0.70 -2.47
N PHE A 41 3.90 -1.58 -1.92
CA PHE A 41 3.97 -3.02 -2.11
C PHE A 41 2.92 -3.48 -3.12
N GLY A 42 3.36 -4.26 -4.11
CA GLY A 42 2.49 -4.83 -5.14
C GLY A 42 1.73 -6.08 -4.67
N LEU A 43 0.45 -6.16 -5.03
CA LEU A 43 -0.47 -7.29 -4.83
C LEU A 43 -1.24 -7.56 -6.15
N PRO A 44 -1.85 -8.74 -6.38
CA PRO A 44 -2.73 -8.90 -7.54
C PRO A 44 -4.18 -8.48 -7.21
N PRO A 45 -4.85 -7.56 -7.94
CA PRO A 45 -4.34 -6.53 -8.88
C PRO A 45 -4.20 -5.16 -8.18
N ALA A 46 -3.72 -5.14 -6.94
CA ALA A 46 -3.77 -3.99 -6.04
C ALA A 46 -2.36 -3.58 -5.60
N GLU A 47 -2.28 -2.50 -4.86
CA GLU A 47 -1.06 -2.11 -4.17
C GLU A 47 -1.41 -1.55 -2.79
N VAL A 48 -0.44 -1.61 -1.88
CA VAL A 48 -0.62 -1.17 -0.50
C VAL A 48 0.58 -0.37 0.00
N ALA A 49 0.30 0.70 0.71
CA ALA A 49 1.29 1.49 1.44
C ALA A 49 0.96 1.52 2.94
N PHE A 50 2.01 1.66 3.76
CA PHE A 50 1.89 1.74 5.22
C PHE A 50 2.42 3.09 5.70
N HIS A 51 1.51 3.93 6.20
CA HIS A 51 1.80 5.26 6.69
C HIS A 51 1.83 5.27 8.23
N PRO A 52 2.72 6.04 8.87
CA PRO A 52 2.67 6.23 10.32
C PRO A 52 1.34 6.86 10.74
N GLY A 53 0.67 6.25 11.72
CA GLY A 53 -0.56 6.73 12.34
C GLY A 53 -0.48 6.71 13.86
N SER A 54 -1.28 7.55 14.53
CA SER A 54 -1.37 7.52 16.01
C SER A 54 -2.10 6.28 16.54
N LYS A 55 -2.88 5.62 15.68
CA LYS A 55 -3.74 4.46 15.94
C LYS A 55 -3.88 3.65 14.65
N ASN A 56 -4.33 2.40 14.78
CA ASN A 56 -4.58 1.48 13.66
C ASN A 56 -6.04 1.52 13.21
N ASP A 57 -6.60 2.71 12.96
CA ASP A 57 -8.04 2.92 12.73
C ASP A 57 -8.37 3.75 11.48
N ALA A 58 -7.36 4.14 10.69
CA ALA A 58 -7.54 4.95 9.50
C ALA A 58 -6.98 4.25 8.26
N HIS A 59 -7.74 4.33 7.16
CA HIS A 59 -7.37 3.79 5.87
C HIS A 59 -7.86 4.71 4.76
N GLU A 60 -7.08 4.80 3.70
CA GLU A 60 -7.51 5.43 2.44
C GLU A 60 -7.61 4.37 1.35
N LEU A 61 -8.56 4.57 0.43
CA LEU A 61 -8.80 3.65 -0.67
C LEU A 61 -8.97 4.43 -1.97
N TYR A 62 -8.10 4.16 -2.92
CA TYR A 62 -8.12 4.71 -4.26
C TYR A 62 -8.40 3.59 -5.25
N LEU A 63 -9.27 3.84 -6.22
CA LEU A 63 -9.60 2.86 -7.26
C LEU A 63 -8.76 3.12 -8.50
N MET A 64 -8.17 2.07 -9.05
CA MET A 64 -7.32 2.16 -10.24
C MET A 64 -8.15 1.85 -11.49
N CYS A 65 -7.88 2.58 -12.56
CA CYS A 65 -8.45 2.36 -13.88
C CYS A 65 -7.45 2.79 -14.96
N ASP A 66 -7.40 2.05 -16.07
CA ASP A 66 -6.55 2.39 -17.21
C ASP A 66 -7.07 3.62 -18.01
N ASP A 67 -8.33 4.01 -17.80
CA ASP A 67 -9.03 5.06 -18.54
C ASP A 67 -9.87 5.91 -17.56
N ILE A 68 -9.39 7.10 -17.20
CA ILE A 68 -9.95 8.00 -16.16
C ILE A 68 -10.86 9.06 -16.78
#